data_AF-A0A4Y7PE16-F1
#
_entry.id   AF-A0A4Y7PE16-F1
#
_cell.length_a   1.000
_cell.length_b   1.000
_cell.length_c   1.000
_cell.angle_alpha   90.00
_cell.angle_beta   90.00
_cell.angle_gamma   90.00
#
_symmetry.space_group_name_H-M   'P 1'
#
loop_
_entity.id
_entity.type
_entity.pdbx_description
1 polymer ?
#
loop_
_entity_poly.entity_id
_entity_poly.type
_entity_poly.pdbx_seq_one_letter_code
_entity_poly.pdbx_strand_id
1 'polypeptide(L)'
;LTVFNRSGSVSSTKFDVHEHPDLFLRVAVGILFLPDQYLGYDDTIDLVKNEIWVKGKAYPIDSVIYQEPSLRGRGTVCFKVVIDGKFGVVKDSWVDNSRVEKEWKLLEEAKGVDNVAQMVDHEILQYRDADDSTERDLFFVKESRRTEIRTHVRLLVTPFGTPIYNFRNKRELLQAFIDIVKSEYPYPDMAQ
;
A
#
# COMPACT_ATOMS: atom_id res chain seq x y z
N LEU A 1 -3.51 -16.14 21.92
CA LEU A 1 -2.98 -15.03 21.09
C LEU A 1 -3.94 -14.80 19.94
N THR A 2 -4.38 -13.56 19.72
CA THR A 2 -5.16 -13.18 18.54
C THR A 2 -4.37 -12.13 17.78
N VAL A 3 -4.12 -12.38 16.50
CA VAL A 3 -3.43 -11.48 15.59
C VAL A 3 -4.44 -10.97 14.57
N PHE A 4 -4.40 -9.67 14.30
CA PHE A 4 -5.18 -9.05 13.24
C PHE A 4 -4.26 -8.67 12.10
N ASN A 5 -4.65 -8.98 10.88
CA ASN A 5 -3.95 -8.57 9.67
C ASN A 5 -4.97 -8.23 8.57
N ARG A 6 -4.51 -8.11 7.32
CA ARG A 6 -5.37 -7.68 6.21
C ARG A 6 -6.34 -8.74 5.71
N SER A 7 -6.12 -10.02 6.06
CA SER A 7 -7.09 -11.09 5.80
C SER A 7 -8.17 -11.19 6.89
N GLY A 8 -7.91 -10.68 8.09
CA GLY A 8 -8.87 -10.62 9.19
C GLY A 8 -8.22 -10.86 10.54
N SER A 9 -8.77 -11.80 11.32
CA SER A 9 -8.24 -12.18 12.63
C SER A 9 -7.89 -13.66 12.66
N VAL A 10 -6.68 -13.99 13.09
CA VAL A 10 -6.25 -15.36 13.38
C VAL A 10 -6.08 -15.50 14.89
N SER A 11 -6.76 -16.48 15.48
CA SER A 11 -6.69 -16.74 16.92
C SER A 11 -6.12 -18.12 17.19
N SER A 12 -5.14 -18.18 18.09
CA SER A 12 -4.65 -19.45 18.63
C SER A 12 -5.73 -20.16 19.42
N THR A 13 -5.62 -21.48 19.55
CA THR A 13 -6.35 -22.23 20.58
C THR A 13 -5.97 -21.68 21.97
N LYS A 14 -6.94 -21.69 22.88
CA LYS A 14 -6.69 -21.36 24.30
C LYS A 14 -5.92 -22.51 24.94
N PHE A 15 -5.00 -22.18 25.85
CA PHE A 15 -4.27 -23.16 26.67
C PHE A 15 -4.00 -22.55 28.05
N ASP A 16 -3.85 -23.41 29.06
CA ASP A 16 -3.43 -22.99 30.39
C ASP A 16 -1.90 -22.83 30.43
N VAL A 17 -1.43 -21.66 30.85
CA VAL A 17 0.01 -21.34 30.89
C VAL A 17 0.77 -22.06 32.00
N HIS A 18 0.08 -22.52 33.04
CA HIS A 18 0.66 -23.30 34.13
C HIS A 18 0.75 -24.79 33.78
N GLU A 19 -0.20 -25.30 33.00
CA GLU A 19 -0.14 -26.67 32.47
C GLU A 19 0.83 -26.80 31.28
N HIS A 20 0.96 -25.76 30.46
CA HIS A 20 1.84 -25.72 29.28
C HIS A 20 2.79 -24.50 29.28
N PRO A 21 3.72 -24.42 30.26
CA PRO A 21 4.65 -23.31 30.36
C PRO A 21 5.63 -23.24 29.18
N ASP A 22 5.92 -24.37 28.53
CA ASP A 22 6.77 -24.45 27.35
C ASP A 22 6.15 -23.73 26.14
N LEU A 23 4.85 -23.88 25.93
CA LEU A 23 4.12 -23.17 24.87
C LEU A 23 4.08 -21.67 25.15
N PHE A 24 3.85 -21.27 26.41
CA PHE A 24 3.88 -19.88 26.81
C PHE A 24 5.26 -19.24 26.55
N LEU A 25 6.34 -19.89 27.00
CA LEU A 25 7.70 -19.43 26.76
C LEU A 25 8.02 -19.34 25.27
N ARG A 26 7.56 -20.31 24.46
CA ARG A 26 7.76 -20.27 23.00
C ARG A 26 7.09 -19.05 22.36
N VAL A 27 5.86 -18.71 22.77
CA VAL A 27 5.18 -17.50 22.29
C VAL A 27 5.92 -16.24 22.73
N ALA A 28 6.31 -16.15 24.00
CA ALA A 28 7.00 -14.98 24.54
C ALA A 28 8.37 -14.75 23.89
N VAL A 29 9.20 -15.79 23.80
CA VAL A 29 10.49 -15.76 23.11
C VAL A 29 10.30 -15.45 21.63
N GLY A 30 9.28 -16.02 20.99
CA GLY A 30 8.95 -15.71 19.59
C GLY A 30 8.69 -14.22 19.38
N ILE A 31 7.83 -13.61 20.19
CA ILE A 31 7.50 -12.18 20.07
C ILE A 31 8.72 -11.28 20.33
N LEU A 32 9.61 -11.68 21.24
CA LEU A 32 10.77 -10.87 21.63
C LEU A 32 11.95 -10.95 20.66
N PHE A 33 12.13 -12.08 19.98
CA PHE A 33 13.38 -12.38 19.26
C PHE A 33 13.20 -12.78 17.80
N LEU A 34 11.96 -13.01 17.33
CA LEU A 34 11.76 -13.22 15.90
C LEU A 34 12.10 -11.94 15.13
N PRO A 35 12.67 -12.06 13.92
CA PRO A 35 12.88 -10.91 13.05
C PRO A 35 11.57 -10.17 12.79
N ASP A 36 11.64 -8.85 12.64
CA ASP A 36 10.48 -7.96 12.50
C ASP A 36 9.48 -8.41 11.41
N GLN A 37 9.99 -8.95 10.30
CA GLN A 37 9.18 -9.51 9.22
C GLN A 37 8.21 -10.62 9.72
N TYR A 38 8.61 -11.45 10.69
CA TYR A 38 7.74 -12.48 11.29
C TYR A 38 6.71 -11.90 12.28
N LEU A 39 6.95 -10.69 12.78
CA LEU A 39 6.02 -9.96 13.62
C LEU A 39 5.02 -9.13 12.79
N GLY A 40 5.14 -9.17 11.46
CA GLY A 40 4.27 -8.47 10.52
C GLY A 40 4.72 -7.04 10.21
N TYR A 41 5.96 -6.66 10.55
CA TYR A 41 6.53 -5.41 10.08
C TYR A 41 6.93 -5.52 8.61
N ASP A 42 6.71 -4.43 7.89
CA ASP A 42 7.23 -4.25 6.53
C ASP A 42 8.68 -3.78 6.62
N ASP A 43 9.62 -4.65 6.26
CA ASP A 43 11.06 -4.39 6.27
C ASP A 43 11.53 -3.47 5.14
N THR A 44 10.64 -3.11 4.22
CA THR A 44 10.87 -2.11 3.17
C THR A 44 10.57 -0.67 3.64
N ILE A 45 10.16 -0.49 4.91
CA ILE A 45 9.97 0.82 5.54
C ILE A 45 10.93 0.95 6.73
N ASP A 46 11.91 1.85 6.62
CA ASP A 46 12.84 2.14 7.70
C ASP A 46 12.32 3.33 8.51
N LEU A 47 11.74 3.05 9.68
CA LEU A 47 11.19 4.07 10.58
C LEU A 47 12.28 4.93 11.26
N VAL A 48 13.52 4.44 11.35
CA VAL A 48 14.63 5.17 11.99
C VAL A 48 15.20 6.20 11.02
N LYS A 49 15.42 5.80 9.76
CA LYS A 49 15.84 6.72 8.69
C LYS A 49 14.68 7.51 8.10
N ASN A 50 13.44 7.09 8.39
CA ASN A 50 12.21 7.63 7.83
C ASN A 50 12.23 7.52 6.29
N GLU A 51 12.53 6.33 5.78
CA GLU A 51 12.65 6.02 4.35
C GLU A 51 11.72 4.86 3.97
N ILE A 52 11.22 4.89 2.74
CA ILE A 52 10.43 3.82 2.14
C ILE A 52 11.08 3.34 0.85
N TRP A 53 11.17 2.03 0.66
CA TRP A 53 11.77 1.43 -0.51
C TRP A 53 10.70 1.15 -1.56
N VAL A 54 11.02 1.46 -2.83
CA VAL A 54 10.23 1.07 -4.00
C VAL A 54 11.19 0.58 -5.09
N LYS A 55 11.01 -0.64 -5.58
CA LYS A 55 11.87 -1.32 -6.56
C LYS A 55 13.37 -1.22 -6.25
N GLY A 56 13.72 -1.38 -4.97
CA GLY A 56 15.12 -1.35 -4.52
C GLY A 56 15.74 0.06 -4.47
N LYS A 57 14.96 1.13 -4.62
CA LYS A 57 15.38 2.52 -4.36
C LYS A 57 14.69 3.05 -3.10
N ALA A 58 15.46 3.62 -2.18
CA ALA A 58 14.94 4.27 -0.99
C ALA A 58 14.50 5.71 -1.29
N TYR A 59 13.38 6.12 -0.70
CA TYR A 59 12.83 7.48 -0.80
C TYR A 59 12.58 8.03 0.61
N PRO A 60 13.12 9.22 0.95
CA PRO A 60 12.82 9.86 2.22
C PRO A 60 11.34 10.18 2.35
N ILE A 61 10.74 9.81 3.49
CA ILE A 61 9.37 10.13 3.86
C ILE A 61 9.36 11.54 4.45
N ASP A 62 8.60 12.44 3.85
CA ASP A 62 8.34 13.78 4.40
C ASP A 62 7.23 13.71 5.45
N SER A 63 6.12 13.03 5.12
CA SER A 63 4.96 12.90 6.00
C SER A 63 4.01 11.79 5.54
N VAL A 64 3.20 11.26 6.46
CA VAL A 64 2.03 10.44 6.12
C VAL A 64 0.87 11.37 5.82
N ILE A 65 0.34 11.32 4.58
CA ILE A 65 -0.74 12.21 4.13
C ILE A 65 -2.12 11.55 4.20
N TYR A 66 -2.17 10.22 4.26
CA TYR A 66 -3.40 9.46 4.45
C TYR A 66 -3.10 8.09 5.06
N GLN A 67 -3.96 7.64 5.96
CA GLN A 67 -3.93 6.29 6.51
C GLN A 67 -5.38 5.82 6.70
N GLU A 68 -5.77 4.78 5.99
CA GLU A 68 -7.08 4.15 6.12
C GLU A 68 -7.19 3.52 7.53
N PRO A 69 -8.19 3.91 8.35
CA PRO A 69 -8.34 3.41 9.71
C PRO A 69 -8.84 1.95 9.78
N SER A 70 -9.28 1.38 8.66
CA SER A 70 -9.81 0.02 8.62
C SER A 70 -8.72 -1.04 8.65
N LEU A 71 -8.92 -2.06 9.51
CA LEU A 71 -8.00 -3.21 9.62
C LEU A 71 -8.11 -4.13 8.39
N ARG A 72 -9.35 -4.40 7.95
CA ARG A 72 -9.65 -5.23 6.78
C ARG A 72 -9.98 -4.36 5.58
N GLY A 73 -9.57 -4.79 4.40
CA GLY A 73 -9.88 -4.13 3.14
C GLY A 73 -8.63 -3.61 2.47
N ARG A 74 -8.66 -2.36 2.00
CA ARG A 74 -7.55 -1.78 1.22
C ARG A 74 -6.33 -1.44 2.08
N GLY A 75 -6.52 -1.17 3.37
CA GLY A 75 -5.44 -0.83 4.29
C GLY A 75 -4.51 0.27 3.79
N THR A 76 -5.03 1.21 3.00
CA THR A 76 -4.20 2.15 2.23
C THR A 76 -3.47 3.13 3.12
N VAL A 77 -2.17 3.32 2.87
CA VAL A 77 -1.35 4.38 3.45
C VAL A 77 -0.71 5.17 2.31
N CYS A 78 -0.78 6.50 2.36
CA CYS A 78 -0.10 7.35 1.40
C CYS A 78 0.97 8.15 2.13
N PHE A 79 2.21 8.02 1.66
CA PHE A 79 3.37 8.76 2.13
C PHE A 79 3.71 9.84 1.12
N LYS A 80 3.87 11.06 1.59
CA LYS A 80 4.54 12.10 0.80
C LYS A 80 6.04 11.86 0.90
N VAL A 81 6.71 11.75 -0.24
CA VAL A 81 8.13 11.39 -0.32
C VAL A 81 8.92 12.40 -1.17
N VAL A 82 10.23 12.41 -0.99
CA VAL A 82 11.16 13.21 -1.79
C VAL A 82 11.75 12.36 -2.92
N ILE A 83 11.60 12.82 -4.16
CA ILE A 83 12.12 12.21 -5.39
C ILE A 83 12.99 13.26 -6.09
N ASP A 84 14.30 13.07 -6.08
CA ASP A 84 15.28 13.93 -6.76
C ASP A 84 15.05 15.44 -6.48
N GLY A 85 14.78 15.78 -5.22
CA GLY A 85 14.52 17.15 -4.75
C GLY A 85 13.09 17.68 -4.95
N LYS A 86 12.19 16.89 -5.53
CA LYS A 86 10.75 17.20 -5.69
C LYS A 86 9.88 16.30 -4.81
N PHE A 87 8.62 16.66 -4.63
CA PHE A 87 7.68 15.81 -3.89
C PHE A 87 6.90 14.87 -4.81
N GLY A 88 6.77 13.62 -4.38
CA GLY A 88 5.90 12.61 -4.94
C GLY A 88 5.09 11.91 -3.84
N VAL A 89 4.35 10.87 -4.22
CA VAL A 89 3.56 10.06 -3.31
C VAL A 89 3.89 8.60 -3.50
N VAL A 90 4.18 7.92 -2.39
CA VAL A 90 4.13 6.47 -2.31
C VAL A 90 2.76 6.09 -1.76
N LYS A 91 1.97 5.40 -2.57
CA LYS A 91 0.67 4.85 -2.19
C LYS A 91 0.83 3.35 -1.96
N ASP A 92 0.71 2.96 -0.71
CA ASP A 92 0.80 1.61 -0.21
C ASP A 92 -0.61 1.04 0.02
N SER A 93 -0.92 -0.14 -0.54
CA SER A 93 -2.30 -0.65 -0.50
C SER A 93 -2.44 -2.15 -0.75
N TRP A 94 -3.52 -2.72 -0.22
CA TRP A 94 -3.94 -4.11 -0.45
C TRP A 94 -5.00 -4.16 -1.55
N VAL A 95 -4.59 -4.64 -2.72
CA VAL A 95 -5.39 -4.62 -3.95
C VAL A 95 -6.11 -5.94 -4.14
N ASP A 96 -7.43 -5.89 -4.28
CA ASP A 96 -8.28 -7.04 -4.59
C ASP A 96 -7.89 -7.66 -5.94
N ASN A 97 -7.54 -8.95 -5.93
CA ASN A 97 -7.08 -9.67 -7.11
C ASN A 97 -8.20 -9.87 -8.13
N SER A 98 -9.46 -9.90 -7.71
CA SER A 98 -10.62 -10.08 -8.60
C SER A 98 -10.92 -8.87 -9.49
N ARG A 99 -10.39 -7.68 -9.15
CA ARG A 99 -10.56 -6.48 -9.97
C ARG A 99 -9.84 -6.62 -11.31
N VAL A 100 -10.58 -6.49 -12.41
CA VAL A 100 -10.02 -6.55 -13.77
C VAL A 100 -9.04 -5.39 -13.99
N GLU A 101 -9.52 -4.17 -13.73
CA GLU A 101 -8.72 -2.97 -13.87
C GLU A 101 -7.95 -2.65 -12.59
N LYS A 102 -6.64 -2.47 -12.76
CA LYS A 102 -5.71 -2.17 -11.69
C LYS A 102 -5.21 -0.75 -11.87
N GLU A 103 -5.04 -0.02 -10.77
CA GLU A 103 -4.68 1.39 -10.80
C GLU A 103 -3.38 1.65 -11.56
N TRP A 104 -2.35 0.80 -11.41
CA TRP A 104 -1.11 0.94 -12.16
C TRP A 104 -1.27 0.76 -13.67
N LYS A 105 -2.20 -0.09 -14.12
CA LYS A 105 -2.49 -0.26 -15.54
C LYS A 105 -3.15 0.99 -16.11
N LEU A 106 -4.15 1.51 -15.40
CA LEU A 106 -4.84 2.74 -15.78
C LEU A 106 -3.89 3.95 -15.80
N LEU A 107 -2.94 4.03 -14.85
CA LEU A 107 -1.93 5.09 -14.84
C LEU A 107 -0.87 4.91 -15.94
N GLU A 108 -0.50 3.68 -16.30
CA GLU A 108 0.36 3.44 -17.47
C GLU A 108 -0.34 3.84 -18.77
N GLU A 109 -1.64 3.54 -18.91
CA GLU A 109 -2.47 3.99 -20.03
C GLU A 109 -2.70 5.50 -20.04
N ALA A 110 -2.65 6.19 -18.90
CA ALA A 110 -2.78 7.64 -18.82
C ALA A 110 -1.42 8.37 -18.85
N LYS A 111 -0.34 7.67 -19.20
CA LYS A 111 1.00 8.24 -19.25
C LYS A 111 1.07 9.38 -20.27
N GLY A 112 1.61 10.51 -19.83
CA GLY A 112 1.75 11.72 -20.64
C GLY A 112 0.48 12.55 -20.77
N VAL A 113 -0.66 12.09 -20.27
CA VAL A 113 -1.89 12.89 -20.25
C VAL A 113 -1.74 14.05 -19.27
N ASP A 114 -1.97 15.26 -19.75
CA ASP A 114 -1.87 16.46 -18.93
C ASP A 114 -2.87 16.42 -17.76
N ASN A 115 -2.48 17.01 -16.62
CA ASN A 115 -3.29 17.10 -15.40
C ASN A 115 -3.69 15.75 -14.77
N VAL A 116 -3.14 14.64 -15.24
CA VAL A 116 -3.23 13.31 -14.61
C VAL A 116 -1.93 13.00 -13.89
N ALA A 117 -2.02 12.40 -12.71
CA ALA A 117 -0.83 11.93 -11.98
C ALA A 117 -0.08 10.88 -12.82
N GLN A 118 1.23 11.01 -12.86
CA GLN A 118 2.13 10.16 -13.61
C GLN A 118 2.75 9.11 -12.68
N MET A 119 2.60 7.85 -13.05
CA MET A 119 3.25 6.75 -12.35
C MET A 119 4.75 6.76 -12.68
N VAL A 120 5.57 6.85 -11.64
CA VAL A 120 7.03 6.71 -11.73
C VAL A 120 7.37 5.22 -11.66
N ASP A 121 6.78 4.51 -10.71
CA ASP A 121 7.02 3.09 -10.52
C ASP A 121 5.84 2.40 -9.81
N HIS A 122 5.81 1.08 -9.88
CA HIS A 122 4.94 0.22 -9.09
C HIS A 122 5.64 -1.08 -8.71
N GLU A 123 5.30 -1.63 -7.55
CA GLU A 123 5.79 -2.92 -7.11
C GLU A 123 4.72 -3.74 -6.41
N ILE A 124 4.82 -5.06 -6.57
CA ILE A 124 4.13 -6.04 -5.75
C ILE A 124 5.10 -6.47 -4.67
N LEU A 125 4.74 -6.24 -3.41
CA LEU A 125 5.62 -6.52 -2.28
C LEU A 125 5.80 -8.02 -2.13
N GLN A 126 6.99 -8.40 -1.67
CA GLN A 126 7.35 -9.80 -1.46
C GLN A 126 7.47 -10.08 0.04
N TYR A 127 6.95 -11.24 0.45
CA TYR A 127 7.15 -11.79 1.77
C TYR A 127 7.67 -13.23 1.62
N ARG A 128 8.87 -13.50 2.14
CA ARG A 128 9.53 -14.82 2.05
C ARG A 128 9.58 -15.36 0.61
N ASP A 129 10.13 -14.55 -0.30
CA ASP A 129 10.37 -14.90 -1.72
C ASP A 129 9.11 -15.21 -2.56
N ALA A 130 7.97 -14.66 -2.16
CA ALA A 130 6.74 -14.71 -2.95
C ALA A 130 5.87 -13.48 -2.68
N ASP A 131 4.85 -13.24 -3.51
CA ASP A 131 3.94 -12.10 -3.37
C ASP A 131 3.28 -12.05 -1.98
N ASP A 132 3.40 -10.91 -1.31
CA ASP A 132 2.71 -10.64 -0.06
C ASP A 132 1.21 -10.55 -0.34
N SER A 133 0.47 -11.56 0.14
CA SER A 133 -0.90 -11.83 -0.26
C SER A 133 -1.69 -12.46 0.88
N THR A 134 -2.95 -12.03 1.02
CA THR A 134 -3.89 -12.59 1.99
C THR A 134 -4.29 -14.04 1.66
N GLU A 135 -3.97 -14.54 0.47
CA GLU A 135 -4.16 -15.95 0.11
C GLU A 135 -3.41 -16.89 1.06
N ARG A 136 -2.25 -16.45 1.55
CA ARG A 136 -1.41 -17.24 2.45
C ARG A 136 -2.06 -17.48 3.81
N ASP A 137 -3.05 -16.69 4.20
CA ASP A 137 -3.75 -16.90 5.46
C ASP A 137 -4.93 -17.87 5.32
N LEU A 138 -5.26 -18.29 4.09
CA LEU A 138 -6.42 -19.16 3.84
C LEU A 138 -6.32 -20.51 4.55
N PHE A 139 -5.12 -21.01 4.86
CA PHE A 139 -4.98 -22.26 5.61
C PHE A 139 -5.52 -22.18 7.03
N PHE A 140 -5.65 -20.98 7.61
CA PHE A 140 -6.26 -20.77 8.92
C PHE A 140 -7.81 -20.66 8.86
N VAL A 141 -8.39 -20.57 7.67
CA VAL A 141 -9.82 -20.30 7.49
C VAL A 141 -10.64 -21.55 7.79
N LYS A 142 -11.46 -21.48 8.84
CA LYS A 142 -12.36 -22.57 9.25
C LYS A 142 -13.73 -22.52 8.58
N GLU A 143 -14.23 -21.31 8.27
CA GLU A 143 -15.49 -21.08 7.57
C GLU A 143 -15.32 -19.88 6.63
N SER A 144 -15.75 -20.00 5.38
CA SER A 144 -15.71 -18.89 4.42
C SER A 144 -16.97 -18.82 3.57
N ARG A 145 -17.43 -17.59 3.35
CA ARG A 145 -18.26 -17.22 2.21
C ARG A 145 -17.45 -16.24 1.37
N ARG A 146 -17.01 -16.67 0.19
CA ARG A 146 -16.33 -15.85 -0.83
C ARG A 146 -15.19 -14.98 -0.26
N THR A 147 -14.07 -15.61 0.11
CA THR A 147 -12.90 -14.86 0.61
C THR A 147 -12.29 -14.02 -0.52
N GLU A 148 -12.21 -12.72 -0.30
CA GLU A 148 -11.47 -11.80 -1.16
C GLU A 148 -9.96 -12.03 -0.97
N ILE A 149 -9.24 -12.26 -2.06
CA ILE A 149 -7.78 -12.36 -2.05
C ILE A 149 -7.21 -11.01 -2.47
N ARG A 150 -6.29 -10.49 -1.67
CA ARG A 150 -5.62 -9.21 -1.92
C ARG A 150 -4.12 -9.39 -1.93
N THR A 151 -3.47 -8.70 -2.85
CA THR A 151 -2.01 -8.60 -2.93
C THR A 151 -1.56 -7.21 -2.48
N HIS A 152 -0.45 -7.15 -1.76
CA HIS A 152 0.15 -5.91 -1.27
C HIS A 152 0.93 -5.21 -2.40
N VAL A 153 0.56 -3.97 -2.71
CA VAL A 153 1.07 -3.19 -3.85
C VAL A 153 1.43 -1.80 -3.41
N ARG A 154 2.56 -1.31 -3.93
CA ARG A 154 3.03 0.06 -3.75
C ARG A 154 3.17 0.77 -5.09
N LEU A 155 2.65 2.00 -5.15
CA LEU A 155 2.69 2.88 -6.32
C LEU A 155 3.46 4.14 -5.99
N LEU A 156 4.45 4.48 -6.81
CA LEU A 156 5.16 5.75 -6.74
C LEU A 156 4.62 6.67 -7.82
N VAL A 157 4.01 7.79 -7.44
CA VAL A 157 3.34 8.72 -8.36
C VAL A 157 3.80 10.16 -8.17
N THR A 158 3.79 10.93 -9.26
CA THR A 158 4.14 12.36 -9.29
C THR A 158 3.18 13.14 -10.17
N PRO A 159 3.06 14.47 -10.00
CA PRO A 159 3.58 15.24 -8.87
C PRO A 159 2.77 14.96 -7.59
N PHE A 160 3.29 15.37 -6.45
CA PHE A 160 2.46 15.56 -5.26
C PHE A 160 1.57 16.80 -5.44
N GLY A 161 0.25 16.62 -5.35
CA GLY A 161 -0.75 17.70 -5.41
C GLY A 161 -1.43 17.94 -4.06
N THR A 162 -2.00 19.13 -3.90
CA THR A 162 -2.83 19.47 -2.74
C THR A 162 -4.25 18.91 -2.91
N PRO A 163 -4.89 18.39 -1.85
CA PRO A 163 -6.28 17.91 -1.94
C PRO A 163 -7.24 18.95 -2.51
N ILE A 164 -8.16 18.52 -3.37
CA ILE A 164 -9.05 19.42 -4.12
C ILE A 164 -9.94 20.31 -3.24
N TYR A 165 -10.24 19.87 -2.01
CA TYR A 165 -11.05 20.62 -1.05
C TYR A 165 -10.27 21.75 -0.34
N ASN A 166 -8.95 21.83 -0.51
CA ASN A 166 -8.10 22.90 0.03
C ASN A 166 -7.94 24.07 -0.96
N PHE A 167 -8.91 24.28 -1.84
CA PHE A 167 -8.90 25.40 -2.77
C PHE A 167 -8.94 26.74 -2.01
N ARG A 168 -8.15 27.72 -2.46
CA ARG A 168 -8.09 29.09 -1.92
C ARG A 168 -9.38 29.86 -2.18
N ASN A 169 -10.02 29.61 -3.33
CA ASN A 169 -11.29 30.24 -3.71
C ASN A 169 -12.04 29.43 -4.78
N LYS A 170 -13.33 29.75 -5.00
CA LYS A 170 -14.18 29.04 -5.97
C LYS A 170 -13.62 29.07 -7.40
N ARG A 171 -12.90 30.13 -7.79
CA ARG A 171 -12.30 30.22 -9.13
C ARG A 171 -11.19 29.19 -9.31
N GLU A 172 -10.37 28.95 -8.30
CA GLU A 172 -9.34 27.91 -8.34
C GLU A 172 -9.95 26.51 -8.49
N LEU A 173 -11.00 26.21 -7.73
CA LEU A 173 -11.70 24.94 -7.86
C LEU A 173 -12.26 24.73 -9.28
N LEU A 174 -12.91 25.77 -9.83
CA LEU A 174 -13.44 25.71 -11.20
C LEU A 174 -12.32 25.57 -12.23
N GLN A 175 -11.17 26.21 -12.02
CA GLN A 175 -10.02 26.08 -12.91
C GLN A 175 -9.50 24.64 -12.90
N ALA A 176 -9.36 24.00 -11.74
CA ALA A 176 -8.94 22.60 -11.66
C ALA A 176 -9.86 21.66 -12.45
N PHE A 177 -11.18 21.87 -12.40
CA PHE A 177 -12.12 21.11 -13.23
C PHE A 177 -11.97 21.39 -14.73
N ILE A 178 -11.74 22.65 -15.11
CA ILE A 178 -11.47 23.03 -16.50
C ILE A 178 -10.21 22.33 -17.00
N ASP A 179 -9.15 22.29 -16.20
CA ASP A 179 -7.88 21.68 -16.56
C ASP A 179 -8.03 20.17 -16.75
N ILE A 180 -8.80 19.49 -15.89
CA ILE A 180 -9.14 18.06 -16.04
C ILE A 180 -9.91 17.78 -17.34
N VAL A 181 -10.88 18.63 -17.69
CA VAL A 181 -11.68 18.45 -18.93
C VAL A 181 -10.85 18.73 -20.18
N LYS A 182 -9.88 19.64 -20.08
CA LYS A 182 -8.96 20.01 -21.16
C LYS A 182 -7.73 19.11 -21.27
N SER A 183 -7.61 18.08 -20.43
CA SER A 183 -6.52 17.11 -20.52
C SER A 183 -6.45 16.52 -21.92
N GLU A 184 -5.39 16.85 -22.66
CA GLU A 184 -5.14 16.27 -23.97
C GLU A 184 -4.27 15.02 -23.81
N TYR A 185 -4.60 13.99 -24.58
CA TYR A 185 -3.73 12.84 -24.74
C TYR A 185 -2.66 13.24 -25.75
N PRO A 186 -1.35 13.12 -25.44
CA PRO A 186 -0.33 13.30 -26.46
C PRO A 186 -0.49 12.15 -27.45
N TYR A 187 -1.15 12.41 -28.58
CA TYR A 187 -1.07 11.49 -29.70
C TYR A 187 0.41 11.37 -30.06
N PRO A 188 1.02 10.17 -30.06
CA PRO A 188 2.16 9.98 -30.92
C PRO A 188 1.63 10.24 -32.33
N ASP A 189 2.24 11.18 -33.05
CA ASP A 189 1.98 11.38 -34.47
C ASP A 189 2.02 10.00 -35.15
N MET A 190 0.84 9.45 -35.48
CA MET A 190 0.72 8.38 -36.46
C MET A 190 0.89 9.04 -37.82
N ALA A 191 2.13 9.43 -38.10
CA ALA A 191 2.58 9.78 -39.43
C ALA A 191 2.69 8.49 -40.25
N GLN A 192 1.64 8.25 -41.02
CA GLN A 192 1.52 7.46 -42.27
C GLN A 192 1.91 5.97 -42.24
#